data_AF-A0A1Y6IWA3-F1
#
_entry.id   AF-A0A1Y6IWA3-F1
#
_cell.length_a   1.000
_cell.length_b   1.000
_cell.length_c   1.000
_cell.angle_alpha   90.00
_cell.angle_beta   90.00
_cell.angle_gamma   90.00
#
_symmetry.space_group_name_H-M   'P 1'
#
loop_
_entity.id
_entity.type
_entity.pdbx_description
1 polymer ?
#
loop_
_entity_poly.entity_id
_entity_poly.type
_entity_poly.pdbx_seq_one_letter_code
_entity_poly.pdbx_strand_id
1 'polypeptide(L)' 'MSMAIKHSYLNTLAAQVQCINEQLSGVKRERLSLVNTDHGYRIEKMNPSAHNSTILFQGKGRACHVFLNGYQSFFFTE' A
#
# COMPACT_ATOMS: atom_id res chain seq x y z
N MET A 1 -13.48 -4.43 -19.31
CA MET A 1 -12.20 -3.82 -18.85
C MET A 1 -11.14 -4.91 -18.83
N SER A 2 -10.13 -4.82 -19.72
CA SER A 2 -9.14 -5.88 -19.94
C SER A 2 -8.29 -6.16 -18.69
N MET A 3 -8.11 -7.44 -18.34
CA MET A 3 -7.27 -7.94 -17.22
C MET A 3 -5.82 -7.43 -17.27
N ALA A 4 -5.35 -6.92 -18.41
CA ALA A 4 -4.02 -6.35 -18.58
C ALA A 4 -3.79 -5.08 -17.72
N ILE A 5 -4.79 -4.21 -17.56
CA ILE A 5 -4.65 -2.99 -16.75
C ILE A 5 -4.58 -3.33 -15.25
N LYS A 6 -5.25 -4.41 -14.83
CA LYS A 6 -5.23 -4.93 -13.45
C LYS A 6 -3.87 -5.53 -13.07
N HIS A 7 -3.04 -5.91 -14.04
CA HIS A 7 -1.67 -6.37 -13.78
C HIS A 7 -0.65 -5.23 -13.75
N SER A 8 -0.82 -4.19 -14.57
CA SER A 8 0.12 -3.06 -14.65
C SER A 8 0.32 -2.35 -13.30
N TYR A 9 -0.75 -2.15 -12.55
CA TYR A 9 -0.66 -1.48 -11.25
C TYR A 9 -0.22 -2.40 -10.11
N LEU A 10 -0.42 -3.72 -10.20
CA LEU A 10 -0.05 -4.62 -9.09
C LEU A 10 1.45 -4.53 -8.78
N ASN A 11 2.29 -4.63 -9.81
CA ASN A 11 3.74 -4.56 -9.64
C ASN A 11 4.20 -3.19 -9.13
N THR A 12 3.61 -2.12 -9.69
CA THR A 12 3.92 -0.75 -9.28
C THR A 12 3.56 -0.51 -7.81
N LEU A 13 2.35 -0.88 -7.41
CA LEU A 13 1.87 -0.71 -6.04
C LEU A 13 2.67 -1.59 -5.05
N ALA A 14 3.02 -2.82 -5.44
CA ALA A 14 3.83 -3.70 -4.61
C ALA A 14 5.21 -3.11 -4.36
N ALA A 15 5.87 -2.59 -5.40
CA ALA A 15 7.16 -1.92 -5.28
C ALA A 15 7.07 -0.65 -4.40
N GLN A 16 6.01 0.14 -4.54
CA GLN A 16 5.80 1.32 -3.67
C GLN A 16 5.61 0.93 -2.20
N VAL A 17 4.78 -0.08 -1.92
CA VAL A 17 4.58 -0.59 -0.56
C VAL A 17 5.89 -1.12 0.03
N GLN A 18 6.69 -1.85 -0.76
CA GLN A 18 8.00 -2.31 -0.32
C GLN A 18 8.93 -1.15 0.02
N CYS A 19 9.05 -0.16 -0.88
CA CYS A 19 9.89 1.02 -0.66
C CYS A 19 9.49 1.78 0.62
N ILE A 20 8.18 2.03 0.81
CA ILE A 20 7.68 2.69 2.03
C ILE A 20 8.04 1.87 3.28
N ASN A 21 7.86 0.54 3.24
CA ASN A 21 8.19 -0.33 4.36
C ASN A 21 9.68 -0.35 4.71
N GLU A 22 10.56 -0.35 3.70
CA GLU A 22 12.01 -0.28 3.87
C GLU A 22 12.41 1.06 4.50
N GLN A 23 11.84 2.16 4.02
CA GLN A 23 12.11 3.49 4.57
C GLN A 23 11.61 3.66 6.01
N LEU A 24 10.51 2.98 6.39
CA LEU A 24 9.98 2.98 7.75
C LEU A 24 10.68 2.01 8.71
N SER A 25 11.62 1.20 8.22
CA SER A 25 12.34 0.18 8.99
C SER A 25 13.26 0.82 10.04
N GLY A 26 12.69 1.12 11.22
CA GLY A 26 13.43 1.67 12.37
C GLY A 26 12.65 2.71 13.16
N VAL A 27 11.64 3.36 12.56
CA VAL A 27 10.92 4.50 13.17
C VAL A 27 9.53 4.09 13.67
N LYS A 28 8.83 3.22 12.93
CA LYS A 28 7.50 2.73 13.29
C LYS A 28 7.45 1.22 13.05
N ARG A 29 6.93 0.47 14.02
CA ARG A 29 6.71 -0.99 13.88
C ARG A 29 5.63 -1.35 12.86
N GLU A 30 5.04 -0.37 12.20
CA GLU A 30 3.85 -0.51 11.37
C GLU A 30 4.27 -0.71 9.92
N ARG A 31 3.80 -1.80 9.30
CA ARG A 31 4.09 -2.13 7.90
C ARG A 31 2.84 -2.03 7.06
N LEU A 32 3.00 -1.71 5.79
CA LEU A 32 1.94 -1.76 4.80
C LEU A 32 1.90 -3.11 4.08
N SER A 33 0.70 -3.55 3.71
CA SER A 33 0.45 -4.69 2.84
C SER A 33 -0.44 -4.28 1.67
N LEU A 34 -0.26 -4.93 0.53
CA LEU A 34 -1.09 -4.79 -0.65
C LEU A 34 -1.88 -6.08 -0.88
N VAL A 35 -3.20 -5.96 -0.94
CA VAL A 35 -4.11 -7.08 -1.23
C VAL A 35 -4.80 -6.82 -2.56
N ASN A 36 -4.71 -7.77 -3.49
CA ASN A 36 -5.49 -7.76 -4.73
C ASN A 36 -6.90 -8.31 -4.43
N THR A 37 -7.93 -7.59 -4.86
CA THR A 37 -9.33 -7.94 -4.63
C THR A 37 -10.09 -7.96 -5.95
N ASP A 38 -11.29 -8.52 -5.96
CA ASP A 38 -12.15 -8.53 -7.14
C ASP A 38 -12.43 -7.10 -7.65
N HIS A 39 -12.57 -6.15 -6.72
CA HIS A 39 -12.94 -4.76 -7.02
C HIS A 39 -11.75 -3.83 -7.27
N GLY A 40 -10.50 -4.25 -7.04
CA GLY A 40 -9.31 -3.41 -7.20
C GLY A 40 -8.20 -3.84 -6.26
N TYR A 41 -7.61 -2.90 -5.54
CA TYR A 41 -6.57 -3.16 -4.55
C TYR A 41 -6.96 -2.56 -3.21
N ARG A 42 -6.40 -3.16 -2.16
CA ARG A 42 -6.56 -2.72 -0.79
C ARG A 42 -5.19 -2.56 -0.17
N ILE A 43 -4.98 -1.44 0.49
CA ILE A 43 -3.77 -1.12 1.24
C ILE A 43 -4.13 -1.28 2.71
N GLU A 44 -3.42 -2.17 3.38
CA GLU A 44 -3.66 -2.50 4.77
C GLU A 44 -2.43 -2.15 5.61
N LYS A 45 -2.69 -1.72 6.83
CA LYS A 45 -1.70 -1.56 7.87
C LYS A 45 -1.59 -2.86 8.65
N MET A 46 -0.43 -3.49 8.60
CA MET A 46 -0.08 -4.65 9.40
C MET A 46 0.59 -4.18 10.69
N ASN A 47 0.00 -4.58 11.80
CA ASN A 47 0.61 -4.42 13.11
C ASN A 47 1.28 -5.74 13.48
N PRO A 48 2.60 -5.82 13.69
CA PRO A 48 3.25 -7.08 14.01
C PRO A 48 2.85 -7.65 15.38
N SER A 49 2.31 -6.82 16.28
CA SER A 49 1.93 -7.22 17.64
C SER A 49 0.47 -7.66 17.78
N ALA A 50 -0.37 -7.36 16.81
CA ALA A 50 -1.76 -7.80 16.77
C ALA A 50 -1.96 -8.41 15.39
N HIS A 51 -2.30 -9.70 15.28
CA HIS A 51 -2.53 -10.42 14.02
C HIS A 51 -3.68 -9.85 13.15
N ASN A 52 -4.08 -8.61 13.39
CA ASN A 52 -5.12 -7.87 12.71
C ASN A 52 -4.48 -6.85 11.76
N SER A 53 -5.01 -6.81 10.55
CA SER A 53 -4.74 -5.71 9.63
C SER A 53 -5.83 -4.65 9.75
N THR A 54 -5.47 -3.39 9.57
CA THR A 54 -6.42 -2.28 9.45
C THR A 54 -6.43 -1.80 8.02
N ILE A 55 -7.60 -1.71 7.40
CA ILE A 55 -7.72 -1.19 6.04
C ILE A 55 -7.47 0.32 6.05
N LEU A 56 -6.47 0.78 5.30
CA LEU A 56 -6.19 2.21 5.15
C LEU A 56 -6.89 2.78 3.92
N PHE A 57 -6.93 2.02 2.84
CA PHE A 57 -7.52 2.46 1.58
C PHE A 57 -7.94 1.28 0.70
N GLN A 58 -9.04 1.42 -0.04
CA GLN A 58 -9.47 0.46 -1.06
C GLN A 58 -9.92 1.20 -2.32
N GLY A 59 -9.37 0.82 -3.48
CA GLY A 59 -9.66 1.51 -4.74
C GLY A 59 -9.03 0.87 -5.98
N LYS A 60 -9.15 1.54 -7.12
CA LYS A 60 -8.48 1.14 -8.37
C LYS A 60 -7.00 1.55 -8.33
N GLY A 61 -6.19 0.99 -9.22
CA GLY A 61 -4.73 1.13 -9.22
C GLY A 61 -4.22 2.57 -9.12
N ARG A 62 -4.74 3.48 -9.95
CA ARG A 62 -4.38 4.91 -9.90
C ARG A 62 -4.72 5.56 -8.56
N ALA A 63 -5.85 5.23 -7.95
CA ALA A 63 -6.25 5.81 -6.66
C ALA A 63 -5.35 5.31 -5.54
N CYS A 64 -5.01 4.01 -5.54
CA CYS A 64 -4.05 3.43 -4.61
C CYS A 64 -2.65 4.07 -4.76
N HIS A 65 -2.22 4.32 -6.00
CA HIS A 65 -0.92 4.97 -6.28
C HIS A 65 -0.87 6.38 -5.68
N VAL A 66 -1.92 7.19 -5.90
CA VAL A 66 -2.02 8.55 -5.33
C VAL A 66 -2.04 8.50 -3.81
N PHE A 67 -2.80 7.57 -3.21
CA PHE A 67 -2.82 7.39 -1.76
C PHE A 67 -1.43 7.06 -1.21
N LEU A 68 -0.69 6.12 -1.82
CA LEU A 68 0.65 5.74 -1.36
C LEU A 68 1.64 6.90 -1.44
N ASN A 69 1.58 7.73 -2.49
CA ASN A 69 2.43 8.91 -2.60
C ASN A 69 2.15 9.91 -1.47
N GLY A 70 0.87 10.20 -1.20
CA GLY A 70 0.47 11.09 -0.11
C GLY A 70 0.81 10.53 1.27
N TYR A 71 0.62 9.22 1.47
CA TYR A 71 1.03 8.51 2.67
C TYR A 71 2.54 8.64 2.86
N GLN A 72 3.35 8.36 1.85
CA GLN A 72 4.80 8.51 1.91
C GLN A 72 5.18 9.94 2.31
N SER A 73 4.66 10.97 1.64
CA SER A 73 4.94 12.37 1.99
C SER A 73 4.65 12.66 3.47
N PHE A 74 3.50 12.25 4.00
CA PHE A 74 3.14 12.53 5.41
C PHE A 74 4.17 12.02 6.43
N PHE A 75 4.87 10.91 6.16
CA PHE A 75 5.87 10.34 7.09
C PHE A 75 7.29 10.87 6.87
N PHE A 76 7.58 11.52 5.74
CA PHE A 76 8.93 11.97 5.38
C PHE A 76 9.06 13.50 5.25
N THR A 77 8.06 14.29 5.68
CA THR A 77 8.13 15.77 5.64
C THR A 77 8.60 16.39 6.97
N GLU A 78 9.47 15.73 7.73
CA GLU A 78 10.16 16.33 8.90
C GLU A 78 11.59 16.74 8.56
#